data_AF-A0A926QM31-F1
#
_entry.id   AF-A0A926QM31-F1
#
_cell.length_a   1.000
_cell.length_b   1.000
_cell.length_c   1.000
_cell.angle_alpha   90.00
_cell.angle_beta   90.00
_cell.angle_gamma   90.00
#
_symmetry.space_group_name_H-M   'P 1'
#
loop_
_entity.id
_entity.type
_entity.pdbx_description
1 polymer ?
#
loop_
_entity_poly.entity_id
_entity_poly.type
_entity_poly.pdbx_seq_one_letter_code
_entity_poly.pdbx_strand_id
1 'polypeptide(L)'
;MLRLGEKIIIIADSLEQNLPIGQYGYIIAYDRNADNIFDYVVRIPKDNKHYYVTAGDIELEEVLLQQEAERIEKEALIDYALSTKNEEMFRRIMNGDSLDEVLVEQNKEVQSREDFIKQVGLKAWI
;
A
#
# COMPACT_ATOMS: atom_id res chain seq x y z
N MET A 1 -5.19 14.96 -6.32
CA MET A 1 -5.27 15.67 -7.62
C MET A 1 -3.88 16.10 -8.01
N LEU A 2 -3.46 15.75 -9.22
CA LEU A 2 -2.13 16.07 -9.74
C LEU A 2 -2.05 17.53 -10.20
N ARG A 3 -0.86 18.13 -10.18
CA ARG A 3 -0.63 19.55 -10.50
C ARG A 3 -0.23 19.73 -11.97
N LEU A 4 -0.55 20.91 -12.52
CA LEU A 4 -0.05 21.31 -13.84
C LEU A 4 1.49 21.33 -13.84
N GLY A 5 2.07 20.77 -14.90
CA GLY A 5 3.52 20.67 -15.07
C GLY A 5 4.18 19.49 -14.34
N GLU A 6 3.43 18.69 -13.58
CA GLU A 6 3.99 17.49 -12.94
C GLU A 6 4.41 16.44 -13.98
N LYS A 7 5.54 15.80 -13.71
CA LYS A 7 6.06 14.67 -14.48
C LYS A 7 5.31 13.42 -14.05
N ILE A 8 4.64 12.79 -15.00
CA ILE A 8 3.89 11.56 -14.79
C ILE A 8 4.41 10.47 -15.72
N ILE A 9 4.02 9.24 -15.45
CA ILE A 9 4.19 8.10 -16.34
C ILE A 9 2.83 7.47 -16.63
N ILE A 10 2.65 7.00 -17.86
CA ILE A 10 1.44 6.28 -18.27
C ILE A 10 1.59 4.82 -17.82
N ILE A 11 0.67 4.36 -16.98
CA ILE A 11 0.70 3.00 -16.41
C ILE A 11 -0.30 2.05 -17.08
N ALA A 12 -1.37 2.58 -17.65
CA ALA A 12 -2.43 1.79 -18.26
C ALA A 12 -3.09 2.52 -19.45
N ASP A 13 -3.92 1.79 -20.18
CA ASP A 13 -4.77 2.32 -21.24
C ASP A 13 -6.18 1.75 -21.09
N SER A 14 -6.88 2.19 -20.04
CA SER A 14 -8.20 1.66 -19.69
C SER A 14 -9.27 1.95 -20.75
N LEU A 15 -9.05 2.96 -21.60
CA LEU A 15 -9.98 3.41 -22.63
C LEU A 15 -9.52 3.06 -24.06
N GLU A 16 -8.48 2.23 -24.19
CA GLU A 16 -7.93 1.74 -25.46
C GLU A 16 -7.66 2.86 -26.49
N GLN A 17 -7.13 3.99 -26.02
CA GLN A 17 -6.79 5.14 -26.87
C GLN A 17 -5.44 4.99 -27.58
N ASN A 18 -4.79 3.83 -27.40
CA ASN A 18 -3.41 3.56 -27.82
C ASN A 18 -2.44 4.51 -27.11
N LEU A 19 -2.58 4.59 -25.78
CA LEU A 19 -1.67 5.36 -24.94
C LEU A 19 -0.29 4.70 -24.91
N PRO A 20 0.80 5.46 -24.98
CA PRO A 20 2.14 4.89 -24.92
C PRO A 20 2.52 4.56 -23.46
N ILE A 21 2.15 3.36 -23.02
CA ILE A 21 2.42 2.84 -21.68
C ILE A 21 3.93 2.83 -21.39
N GLY A 22 4.31 3.19 -20.16
CA GLY A 22 5.68 3.29 -19.71
C GLY A 22 6.41 4.56 -20.15
N GLN A 23 5.72 5.48 -20.86
CA GLN A 23 6.31 6.74 -21.26
C GLN A 23 6.02 7.88 -20.28
N TYR A 24 6.98 8.80 -20.22
CA TYR A 24 6.85 10.03 -19.46
C TYR A 24 6.01 11.07 -20.18
N GLY A 25 5.19 11.75 -19.40
CA GLY A 25 4.40 12.89 -19.85
C GLY A 25 4.38 14.00 -18.82
N TYR A 26 3.85 15.15 -19.24
CA TYR A 26 3.61 16.29 -18.38
C TYR A 26 2.15 16.70 -18.45
N ILE A 27 1.54 16.98 -17.31
CA ILE A 27 0.17 17.48 -17.26
C ILE A 27 0.14 18.92 -17.75
N ILE A 28 -0.62 19.22 -18.80
CA ILE A 28 -0.70 20.55 -19.41
C ILE A 28 -2.06 21.22 -19.20
N ALA A 29 -3.12 20.46 -18.94
CA ALA A 29 -4.43 21.00 -18.65
C ALA A 29 -5.27 20.02 -17.82
N TYR A 30 -6.29 20.54 -17.17
CA TYR A 30 -7.37 19.77 -16.57
C TYR A 30 -8.58 19.83 -17.47
N ASP A 31 -9.27 18.69 -17.64
CA ASP A 31 -10.62 18.75 -18.14
C ASP A 31 -11.57 19.11 -16.99
N ARG A 32 -12.50 20.02 -17.24
CA ARG A 32 -13.51 20.47 -16.26
C ARG A 32 -14.92 20.11 -16.70
N ASN A 33 -15.07 19.43 -17.82
CA ASN A 33 -16.36 19.02 -18.32
C ASN A 33 -16.86 17.83 -17.49
N ALA A 34 -17.97 18.02 -16.76
CA ALA A 34 -18.55 16.98 -15.91
C ALA A 34 -19.07 15.78 -16.71
N ASP A 35 -19.34 15.95 -18.00
CA ASP A 35 -19.75 14.88 -18.90
C ASP A 35 -18.56 14.11 -19.50
N ASN A 36 -17.31 14.53 -19.22
CA ASN A 36 -16.11 13.87 -19.72
C ASN A 36 -15.54 12.89 -18.70
N ILE A 37 -15.06 11.74 -19.20
CA ILE A 37 -14.42 10.68 -18.41
C ILE A 37 -12.92 11.00 -18.21
N PHE A 38 -12.36 11.90 -19.03
CA PHE A 38 -10.96 12.30 -18.92
C PHE A 38 -10.77 13.36 -17.84
N ASP A 39 -9.72 13.19 -17.03
CA ASP A 39 -9.37 14.12 -15.95
C ASP A 39 -8.28 15.12 -16.39
N TYR A 40 -7.31 14.63 -17.18
CA TYR A 40 -6.10 15.38 -17.50
C TYR A 40 -5.79 15.34 -18.99
N VAL A 41 -5.15 16.42 -19.47
CA VAL A 41 -4.48 16.45 -20.76
C VAL A 41 -2.99 16.37 -20.51
N VAL A 42 -2.34 15.36 -21.09
CA VAL A 42 -0.92 15.09 -20.93
C VAL A 42 -0.19 15.30 -22.25
N ARG A 43 0.96 15.99 -22.20
CA ARG A 43 1.89 16.08 -23.32
C ARG A 43 2.99 15.04 -23.15
N ILE A 44 3.22 14.26 -24.21
CA ILE A 44 4.29 13.27 -24.25
C ILE A 44 5.40 13.80 -25.16
N PRO A 45 6.59 14.12 -24.63
CA PRO A 45 7.67 14.72 -25.41
C PRO A 45 8.16 13.82 -26.55
N LYS A 46 8.21 12.50 -26.33
CA LYS A 46 8.73 11.54 -27.32
C LYS A 46 7.91 11.51 -28.60
N ASP A 47 6.58 11.52 -28.46
CA ASP A 47 5.65 11.47 -29.58
C ASP A 47 5.21 12.86 -30.03
N ASN A 48 5.58 13.90 -29.26
CA ASN A 48 5.20 15.30 -29.43
C ASN A 48 3.68 15.49 -29.60
N LYS A 49 2.89 14.67 -28.90
CA LYS A 49 1.42 14.62 -28.98
C LYS A 49 0.78 14.92 -27.63
N HIS A 50 -0.51 15.24 -27.68
CA HIS A 50 -1.38 15.42 -26.52
C HIS A 50 -2.35 14.26 -26.43
N TYR A 51 -2.53 13.77 -25.21
CA TYR A 51 -3.44 12.67 -24.91
C TYR A 51 -4.36 13.09 -23.78
N TYR A 52 -5.62 12.66 -23.89
CA TYR A 52 -6.59 12.77 -22.81
C TYR A 52 -6.51 11.48 -22.00
N VAL A 53 -6.32 11.61 -20.70
CA VAL A 53 -6.07 10.48 -19.82
C VAL A 53 -6.93 10.59 -18.58
N THR A 54 -7.31 9.44 -18.04
CA THR A 54 -7.98 9.35 -16.75
C THR A 54 -6.94 9.39 -15.63
N ALA A 55 -7.37 9.73 -14.41
CA ALA A 55 -6.51 9.70 -13.23
C ALA A 55 -5.97 8.29 -12.91
N GLY A 56 -6.65 7.23 -13.35
CA GLY A 56 -6.23 5.85 -13.11
C GLY A 56 -5.19 5.32 -14.12
N ASP A 57 -5.04 5.98 -15.27
CA ASP A 57 -4.10 5.56 -16.32
C ASP A 57 -2.71 6.22 -16.18
N ILE A 58 -2.56 7.17 -15.25
CA ILE A 58 -1.32 7.89 -15.00
C ILE A 58 -0.94 7.85 -13.52
N GLU A 59 0.37 7.87 -13.26
CA GLU A 59 0.90 7.90 -11.90
C GLU A 59 2.13 8.79 -11.82
N LEU A 60 2.46 9.25 -10.61
CA LEU A 60 3.72 9.96 -10.36
C LEU A 60 4.89 8.97 -10.31
N GLU A 61 6.01 9.35 -10.93
CA GLU A 61 7.23 8.52 -10.89
C GLU A 61 7.71 8.27 -9.46
N GLU A 62 7.62 9.28 -8.59
CA GLU A 62 8.01 9.16 -7.17
C GLU A 62 7.18 8.11 -6.43
N VAL A 63 5.87 8.07 -6.69
CA VAL A 63 4.97 7.11 -6.06
C VAL A 63 5.31 5.68 -6.49
N LEU A 64 5.56 5.47 -7.78
CA LEU A 64 5.95 4.15 -8.28
C LEU A 64 7.30 3.70 -7.71
N LEU A 65 8.28 4.59 -7.63
CA LEU A 65 9.58 4.29 -7.02
C LEU A 65 9.45 3.95 -5.54
N GLN A 66 8.59 4.67 -4.82
CA GLN A 66 8.33 4.39 -3.42
C GLN A 66 7.69 3.01 -3.23
N GLN A 67 6.65 2.69 -4.01
CA GLN A 67 5.99 1.38 -3.94
C GLN A 67 6.94 0.23 -4.27
N GLU A 68 7.80 0.43 -5.27
CA GLU A 68 8.81 -0.55 -5.65
C GLU A 68 9.87 -0.72 -4.54
N ALA A 69 10.33 0.39 -3.94
CA ALA A 69 11.26 0.35 -2.82
C ALA A 69 10.67 -0.38 -1.60
N GLU A 70 9.42 -0.08 -1.25
CA GLU A 70 8.70 -0.75 -0.15
C GLU A 70 8.54 -2.25 -0.41
N ARG A 71 8.26 -2.65 -1.66
CA ARG A 71 8.18 -4.06 -2.04
C ARG A 71 9.52 -4.76 -1.88
N ILE A 72 10.59 -4.18 -2.43
CA ILE A 72 11.94 -4.74 -2.35
C ILE A 72 12.43 -4.81 -0.90
N GLU A 73 12.16 -3.78 -0.11
CA GLU A 73 12.48 -3.77 1.33
C GLU A 73 11.78 -4.92 2.05
N LYS A 74 10.48 -5.11 1.81
CA LYS A 74 9.72 -6.20 2.41
C LYS A 74 10.28 -7.57 2.03
N GLU A 75 10.59 -7.79 0.76
CA GLU A 75 11.20 -9.04 0.27
C GLU A 75 12.56 -9.29 0.93
N ALA A 76 13.44 -8.28 0.98
CA ALA A 76 14.75 -8.39 1.60
C ALA A 76 14.66 -8.71 3.11
N LEU A 77 13.70 -8.09 3.81
CA LEU A 77 13.48 -8.35 5.23
C LEU A 77 12.92 -9.76 5.48
N ILE A 78 12.06 -10.28 4.59
CA ILE A 78 11.56 -11.66 4.66
C ILE A 78 12.72 -12.65 4.48
N ASP A 79 13.55 -12.44 3.45
CA ASP A 79 14.71 -13.30 3.19
C ASP A 79 15.70 -13.30 4.36
N TYR A 80 15.94 -12.12 4.95
CA TYR A 80 16.76 -11.99 6.14
C TYR A 80 16.15 -12.76 7.34
N ALA A 81 14.85 -12.61 7.60
CA ALA A 81 14.17 -13.31 8.69
C ALA A 81 14.22 -14.83 8.52
N LEU A 82 14.04 -15.33 7.29
CA LEU A 82 14.16 -16.75 6.97
C LEU A 82 15.60 -17.26 7.16
N SER A 83 16.60 -16.51 6.69
CA SER A 83 18.01 -16.89 6.82
C SER A 83 18.48 -16.97 8.28
N THR A 84 17.97 -16.05 9.12
CA THR A 84 18.27 -15.98 10.55
C THR A 84 17.34 -16.84 11.42
N LYS A 85 16.34 -17.51 10.82
CA LYS A 85 15.28 -18.26 11.50
C LYS A 85 14.55 -17.42 12.56
N ASN A 86 14.41 -16.12 12.31
CA ASN A 86 13.72 -15.21 13.21
C ASN A 86 12.22 -15.20 12.90
N GLU A 87 11.47 -16.09 13.56
CA GLU A 87 10.02 -16.24 13.35
C GLU A 87 9.22 -15.00 13.75
N GLU A 88 9.67 -14.26 14.76
CA GLU A 88 8.98 -13.06 15.25
C GLU A 88 9.03 -11.95 14.20
N MET A 89 10.23 -11.69 13.66
CA MET A 89 10.44 -10.71 12.60
C MET A 89 9.64 -11.07 11.34
N PHE A 90 9.66 -12.34 10.93
CA PHE A 90 8.89 -12.82 9.78
C PHE A 90 7.38 -12.56 9.95
N ARG A 91 6.81 -12.87 11.13
CA ARG A 91 5.38 -12.65 11.41
C ARG A 91 5.02 -11.17 11.41
N ARG A 92 5.88 -10.30 11.95
CA ARG A 92 5.68 -8.83 11.93
C ARG A 92 5.65 -8.30 10.50
N ILE A 93 6.62 -8.68 9.66
CA ILE A 93 6.69 -8.20 8.27
C ILE A 93 5.49 -8.70 7.44
N MET A 94 5.05 -9.94 7.66
CA MET A 94 3.91 -10.51 6.94
C MET A 94 2.57 -9.88 7.33
N ASN A 95 2.33 -9.68 8.62
CA ASN A 95 1.06 -9.18 9.14
C ASN A 95 1.01 -7.63 9.23
N GLY A 96 2.14 -6.96 9.00
CA GLY A 96 2.30 -5.51 9.24
C GLY A 96 2.39 -5.17 10.73
N ASP A 97 2.58 -3.90 11.06
CA ASP A 97 2.68 -3.36 12.43
C ASP A 97 1.42 -3.56 13.30
N SER A 98 0.41 -4.29 12.80
CA SER A 98 -0.84 -4.63 13.50
C SER A 98 -0.66 -5.56 14.71
N LEU A 99 0.55 -6.07 14.96
CA LEU A 99 0.84 -7.01 16.06
C LEU A 99 1.18 -6.35 17.40
N ASP A 100 1.55 -5.08 17.44
CA ASP A 100 1.82 -4.40 18.73
C ASP A 100 0.52 -4.23 19.55
N GLU A 101 -0.65 -4.22 18.93
CA GLU A 101 -1.95 -4.20 19.63
C GLU A 101 -2.35 -5.60 20.14
N VAL A 102 -2.06 -6.67 19.39
CA VAL A 102 -2.53 -8.03 19.71
C VAL A 102 -1.65 -8.71 20.78
N LEU A 103 -0.35 -8.43 20.82
CA LEU A 103 0.56 -9.02 21.83
C LEU A 103 0.35 -8.44 23.25
N VAL A 104 -0.17 -7.21 23.36
CA VAL A 104 -0.47 -6.57 24.65
C VAL A 104 -1.78 -7.09 25.24
N GLU A 105 -2.78 -7.45 24.42
CA GLU A 105 -4.04 -8.05 24.89
C GLU A 105 -3.87 -9.51 25.32
N GLN A 106 -3.10 -10.33 24.57
CA GLN A 106 -2.93 -11.74 24.92
C GLN A 106 -2.15 -11.99 26.23
N ASN A 107 -1.34 -11.02 26.68
CA ASN A 107 -0.62 -11.13 27.96
C ASN A 107 -1.43 -10.69 29.18
N LYS A 108 -2.60 -10.06 29.02
CA LYS A 108 -3.44 -9.60 30.14
C LYS A 108 -4.45 -10.61 30.65
N GLU A 109 -4.71 -11.69 29.91
CA GLU A 109 -5.75 -12.68 30.26
C GLU A 109 -5.22 -14.05 30.70
N VAL A 110 -4.06 -14.09 31.37
CA VAL A 110 -3.71 -15.28 32.18
C VAL A 110 -4.10 -15.00 33.62
N GLN A 111 -5.41 -15.00 33.88
CA GLN A 111 -5.95 -14.98 35.23
C GLN A 111 -5.45 -16.23 35.96
N SER A 112 -4.67 -16.04 37.02
CA SER A 112 -4.03 -17.14 37.75
C SER A 112 -5.09 -18.11 38.29
N ARG A 113 -4.77 -19.42 38.28
CA ARG A 113 -5.67 -20.47 38.78
C ARG A 113 -6.11 -20.24 40.24
N GLU A 114 -5.28 -19.53 41.02
CA GLU A 114 -5.56 -19.13 42.40
C GLU A 114 -6.66 -18.06 42.51
N ASP A 115 -6.76 -17.14 41.55
CA ASP A 115 -7.82 -16.13 41.52
C ASP A 115 -9.18 -16.73 41.14
N PHE A 116 -9.19 -17.73 40.24
CA PHE A 116 -10.41 -18.47 39.89
C PHE A 116 -11.00 -19.22 41.10
N ILE A 117 -10.15 -19.85 41.93
CA ILE A 117 -10.59 -20.60 43.11
C ILE A 117 -11.20 -19.68 44.20
N LYS A 118 -10.74 -18.41 44.30
CA LYS A 118 -11.34 -17.44 45.23
C LYS A 118 -12.70 -16.94 44.74
N GLN A 119 -12.89 -16.81 43.43
CA GLN A 119 -14.13 -16.28 42.85
C GLN A 119 -15.27 -17.30 42.86
N VAL A 120 -14.95 -18.59 42.73
CA VAL A 120 -15.93 -19.67 42.83
C VAL A 120 -15.80 -20.29 44.21
N GLY A 121 -16.61 -19.83 45.17
CA GLY A 121 -16.62 -20.28 46.58
C GLY A 121 -17.02 -21.75 46.81
N LEU A 122 -16.36 -22.68 46.13
CA LEU A 122 -16.49 -24.12 46.28
C LEU A 122 -15.72 -24.56 47.52
N LYS A 123 -16.41 -24.64 48.66
CA LYS A 123 -15.98 -25.47 49.78
C LYS A 123 -16.05 -26.94 49.33
N ALA A 124 -14.92 -27.50 48.92
CA ALA A 124 -14.78 -28.94 48.83
C ALA A 124 -14.82 -29.50 50.26
N TRP A 125 -15.83 -30.32 50.56
CA TRP A 125 -15.81 -31.22 51.71
C TRP A 125 -14.96 -32.45 51.35
N ILE A 126 -13.92 -32.70 52.14
CA ILE A 126 -13.40 -34.03 52.49
C ILE A 126 -13.32 -34.06 54.01
#